data_AF-A0A535PHA1-F1
#
_entry.id   AF-A0A535PHA1-F1
#
_cell.length_a   1.000
_cell.length_b   1.000
_cell.length_c   1.000
_cell.angle_alpha   90.00
_cell.angle_beta   90.00
_cell.angle_gamma   90.00
#
_symmetry.space_group_name_H-M   'P 1'
#
loop_
_entity.id
_entity.type
_entity.pdbx_description
1 polymer ?
#
loop_
_entity_poly.entity_id
_entity_poly.type
_entity_poly.pdbx_seq_one_letter_code
_entity_poly.pdbx_strand_id
1 'polypeptide(L)'
;MAILDRVLRRAPRAEIPVEEQRMSIIEHLEALRRMLIVILIAWAITTIAAFVFSGQVVEWLVSRAGLGHAVYLGPGSFVLTRLQVALYIGLIVAAPVVIQQIWWFVSPGLHRHERRLTLPLIVATIFFFALGVAAAMYALPLYIRVLNSFAPPN
;
A
#
# COMPACT_ATOMS: atom_id res chain seq x y z
N MET A 1 -25.92 33.02 -54.90
CA MET A 1 -26.19 31.71 -54.27
C MET A 1 -24.96 30.85 -53.97
N ALA A 2 -23.74 31.14 -54.45
CA ALA A 2 -22.56 30.27 -54.21
C ALA A 2 -21.73 30.59 -52.95
N ILE A 3 -21.90 31.78 -52.36
CA ILE A 3 -21.11 32.24 -51.20
C ILE A 3 -21.78 31.87 -49.88
N LEU A 4 -23.11 31.82 -49.84
CA LEU A 4 -23.89 31.48 -48.63
C LEU A 4 -23.80 29.98 -48.27
N ASP A 5 -23.65 29.10 -49.26
CA ASP A 5 -23.46 27.65 -49.05
C ASP A 5 -22.12 27.30 -48.40
N ARG A 6 -21.07 28.12 -48.63
CA ARG A 6 -19.77 27.94 -47.97
C ARG A 6 -19.78 28.29 -46.49
N VAL A 7 -20.69 29.18 -46.06
CA VAL A 7 -20.81 29.60 -44.66
C VAL A 7 -21.66 28.59 -43.86
N LEU A 8 -22.71 28.03 -44.47
CA LEU A 8 -23.58 27.03 -43.83
C LEU A 8 -22.96 25.62 -43.76
N ARG A 9 -21.87 25.35 -44.49
CA ARG A 9 -21.05 24.13 -44.34
C ARG A 9 -20.09 24.13 -43.15
N ARG A 10 -19.99 25.22 -42.39
CA ARG A 10 -19.51 25.12 -41.00
C ARG A 10 -20.63 24.52 -40.18
N ALA A 11 -20.85 23.22 -40.38
CA ALA A 11 -21.50 22.39 -39.39
C ALA A 11 -20.93 22.80 -38.03
N PRO A 12 -21.77 23.07 -37.03
CA PRO A 12 -21.31 23.08 -35.65
C PRO A 12 -20.48 21.80 -35.54
N ARG A 13 -19.19 21.94 -35.20
CA ARG A 13 -18.39 20.77 -34.82
C ARG A 13 -19.31 20.06 -33.84
N ALA A 14 -19.77 18.87 -34.19
CA ALA A 14 -20.46 18.01 -33.25
C ALA A 14 -19.60 18.11 -32.00
N GLU A 15 -20.13 18.75 -30.97
CA GLU A 15 -19.58 18.62 -29.65
C GLU A 15 -19.52 17.11 -29.50
N ILE A 16 -18.31 16.56 -29.64
CA ILE A 16 -18.05 15.19 -29.24
C ILE A 16 -18.66 15.20 -27.84
N PRO A 17 -19.74 14.44 -27.59
CA PRO A 17 -20.27 14.40 -26.25
C PRO A 17 -19.06 14.06 -25.43
N VAL A 18 -18.71 14.95 -24.51
CA VAL A 18 -17.86 14.59 -23.40
C VAL A 18 -18.77 13.63 -22.64
N GLU A 19 -18.90 12.40 -23.16
CA GLU A 19 -19.30 11.21 -22.45
C GLU A 19 -18.14 11.02 -21.48
N GLU A 20 -18.20 11.87 -20.47
CA GLU A 20 -17.21 12.15 -19.47
C GLU A 20 -17.11 10.91 -18.61
N GLN A 21 -16.49 9.87 -19.14
CA GLN A 21 -15.82 8.80 -18.42
C GLN A 21 -16.52 8.37 -17.12
N ARG A 22 -17.86 8.33 -17.12
CA ARG A 22 -18.66 7.83 -16.01
C ARG A 22 -18.65 6.34 -16.22
N MET A 23 -17.57 5.70 -15.78
CA MET A 23 -17.62 4.27 -15.54
C MET A 23 -18.90 4.00 -14.75
N SER A 24 -19.68 3.03 -15.20
CA SER A 24 -20.84 2.60 -14.44
C SER A 24 -20.39 2.27 -13.01
N ILE A 25 -21.20 2.58 -11.99
CA ILE A 25 -20.87 2.22 -10.59
C ILE A 25 -20.50 0.72 -10.50
N ILE A 26 -21.13 -0.10 -11.34
CA ILE A 26 -20.84 -1.53 -11.47
C ILE A 26 -19.39 -1.78 -11.95
N GLU A 27 -18.90 -1.04 -12.94
CA GLU A 27 -17.52 -1.16 -13.44
C GLU A 27 -16.49 -0.72 -12.39
N HIS A 28 -16.79 0.33 -11.61
CA HIS A 28 -15.92 0.75 -10.51
C HIS A 28 -15.87 -0.30 -9.39
N LEU A 29 -17.01 -0.90 -9.03
CA LEU A 29 -17.06 -2.00 -8.05
C LEU A 29 -16.33 -3.25 -8.55
N GLU A 30 -16.38 -3.53 -9.86
CA GLU A 30 -15.63 -4.63 -10.46
C GLU A 30 -14.10 -4.38 -10.39
N ALA A 31 -13.68 -3.14 -10.64
CA ALA A 31 -12.29 -2.72 -10.45
C ALA A 31 -11.84 -2.88 -9.00
N LEU A 32 -12.68 -2.50 -8.02
CA LEU A 32 -12.40 -2.68 -6.59
C LEU A 32 -12.24 -4.16 -6.24
N ARG A 33 -13.16 -5.02 -6.69
CA ARG A 33 -13.08 -6.47 -6.45
C ARG A 33 -11.79 -7.04 -7.01
N ARG A 34 -11.45 -6.70 -8.25
CA ARG A 34 -10.24 -7.19 -8.91
C ARG A 34 -8.98 -6.73 -8.15
N MET A 35 -8.92 -5.46 -7.77
CA MET A 35 -7.83 -4.91 -6.95
C MET A 35 -7.70 -5.67 -5.62
N LEU A 36 -8.81 -5.87 -4.91
CA LEU A 36 -8.82 -6.53 -3.60
C LEU A 36 -8.29 -7.96 -3.67
N ILE A 37 -8.71 -8.73 -4.69
CA ILE A 37 -8.23 -10.10 -4.92
C ILE A 37 -6.72 -10.12 -5.17
N VAL A 38 -6.21 -9.23 -6.03
CA VAL A 38 -4.77 -9.18 -6.35
C VAL A 38 -3.95 -8.80 -5.10
N ILE A 39 -4.43 -7.84 -4.31
CA ILE A 39 -3.78 -7.44 -3.05
C ILE A 39 -3.76 -8.60 -2.06
N LEU A 40 -4.88 -9.30 -1.87
CA LEU A 40 -4.98 -10.45 -0.98
C LEU A 40 -4.05 -11.58 -1.39
N ILE A 41 -3.99 -11.90 -2.68
CA ILE A 41 -3.11 -12.96 -3.20
C ILE A 41 -1.63 -12.58 -3.01
N ALA A 42 -1.25 -11.35 -3.39
CA ALA A 42 0.12 -10.87 -3.22
C ALA A 42 0.54 -10.86 -1.74
N TRP A 43 -0.35 -10.41 -0.85
CA TRP A 43 -0.12 -10.41 0.59
C TRP A 43 -0.05 -11.81 1.18
N ALA A 44 -0.91 -12.74 0.74
CA ALA A 44 -0.87 -14.13 1.19
C ALA A 44 0.45 -14.81 0.78
N ILE A 45 0.88 -14.66 -0.48
CA ILE A 45 2.14 -15.25 -0.98
C ILE A 45 3.34 -14.71 -0.20
N THR A 46 3.41 -13.39 -0.04
CA THR A 46 4.50 -12.75 0.70
C THR A 46 4.49 -13.09 2.18
N THR A 47 3.31 -13.24 2.80
CA THR A 47 3.18 -13.71 4.19
C THR A 47 3.67 -15.14 4.35
N ILE A 48 3.32 -16.05 3.44
CA ILE A 48 3.80 -17.44 3.48
C ILE A 48 5.32 -17.47 3.36
N ALA A 49 5.89 -16.69 2.45
CA ALA A 49 7.34 -16.55 2.32
C ALA A 49 7.96 -15.96 3.60
N ALA A 50 7.36 -14.91 4.17
CA ALA A 50 7.83 -14.25 5.39
C ALA A 50 7.71 -15.13 6.64
N PHE A 51 6.77 -16.08 6.66
CA PHE A 51 6.61 -17.01 7.79
C PHE A 51 7.86 -17.88 8.01
N VAL A 52 8.54 -18.27 6.93
CA VAL A 52 9.82 -19.02 7.01
C VAL A 52 10.91 -18.18 7.70
N PHE A 53 10.95 -16.87 7.43
CA PHE A 53 11.94 -15.95 8.00
C PHE A 53 11.51 -15.31 9.34
N SER A 54 10.25 -15.51 9.75
CA SER A 54 9.65 -14.85 10.92
C SER A 54 10.45 -15.09 12.21
N GLY A 55 11.00 -16.29 12.40
CA GLY A 55 11.83 -16.63 13.55
C GLY A 55 13.07 -15.74 13.68
N GLN A 56 13.80 -15.58 12.58
CA GLN A 56 15.01 -14.76 12.53
C GLN A 56 14.71 -13.28 12.74
N VAL A 57 13.56 -12.79 12.23
CA VAL A 57 13.16 -11.40 12.41
C VAL A 57 12.75 -11.12 13.87
N VAL A 58 12.09 -12.05 14.56
CA VAL A 58 11.77 -11.89 15.98
C VAL A 58 13.04 -11.76 16.82
N GLU A 59 14.02 -12.64 16.62
CA GLU A 59 15.31 -12.59 17.34
C GLU A 59 16.07 -11.29 17.05
N TRP A 60 16.05 -10.86 15.78
CA TRP A 60 16.64 -9.59 15.38
C TRP A 60 15.93 -8.38 16.03
N LEU A 61 14.61 -8.41 16.18
CA LEU A 61 13.84 -7.35 16.81
C LEU A 61 14.09 -7.28 18.32
N VAL A 62 14.17 -8.43 19.00
CA VAL A 62 14.44 -8.53 20.44
C VAL A 62 15.84 -8.02 20.77
N SER A 63 16.85 -8.41 19.98
CA SER A 63 18.22 -7.92 20.16
C SER A 63 18.33 -6.40 19.94
N ARG A 64 17.63 -5.84 18.95
CA ARG A 64 17.55 -4.39 18.69
C ARG A 64 16.84 -3.62 19.80
N ALA A 65 15.82 -4.23 20.43
CA ALA A 65 15.06 -3.64 21.52
C ALA A 65 15.85 -3.60 22.84
N GLY A 66 16.97 -4.32 22.96
CA GLY A 66 17.75 -4.40 24.20
C GLY A 66 17.03 -5.16 25.32
N LEU A 67 16.01 -5.95 24.98
CA LEU A 67 15.29 -6.81 25.92
C LEU A 67 16.09 -8.10 26.07
N GLY A 68 16.66 -8.35 27.25
CA GLY A 68 17.55 -9.50 27.48
C GLY A 68 16.88 -10.85 27.20
N HIS A 69 15.59 -11.01 27.56
CA HIS A 69 14.84 -12.23 27.31
C HIS A 69 13.36 -11.90 27.03
N ALA A 70 12.87 -12.24 25.83
CA ALA A 70 11.45 -12.25 25.55
C ALA A 70 10.83 -13.51 26.16
N VAL A 71 10.06 -13.36 27.24
CA VAL A 71 9.36 -14.48 27.88
C VAL A 71 8.04 -14.71 27.17
N TYR A 72 7.87 -15.90 26.58
CA TYR A 72 6.60 -16.32 26.01
C TYR A 72 5.63 -16.70 27.13
N LEU A 73 4.51 -15.98 27.25
CA LEU A 73 3.54 -16.13 28.35
C LEU A 73 2.70 -17.43 28.30
N GLY A 74 2.85 -18.23 27.24
CA GLY A 74 2.18 -19.52 27.13
C GLY A 74 2.51 -20.30 25.86
N PRO A 75 2.16 -21.60 25.77
CA PRO A 75 2.56 -22.47 24.66
C PRO A 75 2.01 -22.03 23.29
N GLY A 76 0.82 -21.42 23.25
CA GLY A 76 0.25 -20.86 22.02
C GLY A 76 0.83 -19.50 21.60
N SER A 77 1.43 -18.75 22.53
CA SER A 77 1.93 -17.40 22.27
C SER A 77 3.08 -17.39 21.25
N PHE A 78 3.93 -18.42 21.26
CA PHE A 78 5.03 -18.57 20.31
C PHE A 78 4.57 -18.60 18.85
N VAL A 79 3.57 -19.43 18.54
CA VAL A 79 3.04 -19.58 17.17
C VAL A 79 2.27 -18.34 16.74
N LEU A 80 1.46 -17.76 17.63
CA LEU A 80 0.69 -16.56 17.35
C LEU A 80 1.59 -15.34 17.10
N THR A 81 2.63 -15.13 17.90
CA THR A 81 3.59 -14.03 17.69
C THR A 81 4.33 -14.18 16.36
N ARG A 82 4.78 -15.39 16.02
CA ARG A 82 5.41 -15.64 14.71
C ARG A 82 4.48 -15.37 13.54
N LEU A 83 3.21 -15.79 13.65
CA LEU A 83 2.19 -15.53 12.64
C LEU A 83 1.94 -14.02 12.48
N GLN A 84 1.77 -13.29 13.58
CA GLN A 84 1.59 -11.83 13.55
C GLN A 84 2.77 -11.12 12.89
N VAL A 85 4.00 -11.49 13.27
CA VAL A 85 5.21 -10.92 12.69
C VAL A 85 5.32 -11.24 11.19
N ALA A 86 5.02 -12.48 10.79
CA ALA A 86 4.98 -12.87 9.39
C ALA A 86 3.94 -12.07 8.59
N LEU A 87 2.76 -11.82 9.15
CA LEU A 87 1.71 -11.00 8.52
C LEU A 87 2.17 -9.56 8.30
N TYR A 88 2.84 -8.95 9.29
CA TYR A 88 3.38 -7.60 9.18
C TYR A 88 4.52 -7.50 8.16
N ILE A 89 5.48 -8.42 8.21
CA ILE A 89 6.59 -8.45 7.23
C ILE A 89 6.04 -8.72 5.83
N GLY A 90 5.13 -9.68 5.70
CA GLY A 90 4.45 -9.99 4.44
C GLY A 90 3.78 -8.75 3.87
N LEU A 91 3.10 -7.94 4.70
CA LEU A 91 2.49 -6.70 4.27
C LEU A 91 3.52 -5.66 3.80
N ILE A 92 4.63 -5.50 4.53
CA ILE A 92 5.73 -4.60 4.16
C ILE A 92 6.32 -4.99 2.80
N VAL A 93 6.55 -6.29 2.58
CA VAL A 93 7.08 -6.81 1.32
C VAL A 93 6.05 -6.71 0.19
N ALA A 94 4.76 -6.90 0.48
CA ALA A 94 3.67 -6.72 -0.48
C ALA A 94 3.39 -5.25 -0.80
N ALA A 95 3.85 -4.30 0.03
CA ALA A 95 3.50 -2.89 -0.06
C ALA A 95 3.70 -2.27 -1.45
N PRO A 96 4.77 -2.55 -2.22
CA PRO A 96 4.92 -2.01 -3.57
C PRO A 96 3.77 -2.42 -4.49
N VAL A 97 3.32 -3.68 -4.40
CA VAL A 97 2.19 -4.20 -5.18
C VAL A 97 0.89 -3.57 -4.69
N VAL A 98 0.68 -3.48 -3.38
CA VAL A 98 -0.52 -2.87 -2.79
C VAL A 98 -0.66 -1.41 -3.22
N ILE A 99 0.42 -0.64 -3.11
CA ILE A 99 0.46 0.78 -3.50
C ILE A 99 0.15 0.91 -5.00
N GLN A 100 0.79 0.10 -5.85
CA GLN A 100 0.53 0.12 -7.30
C GLN A 100 -0.94 -0.18 -7.63
N GLN A 101 -1.53 -1.17 -6.98
CA GLN A 101 -2.93 -1.55 -7.22
C GLN A 101 -3.92 -0.48 -6.74
N ILE A 102 -3.67 0.15 -5.59
CA ILE A 102 -4.46 1.29 -5.11
C ILE A 102 -4.43 2.43 -6.15
N TRP A 103 -3.25 2.78 -6.66
CA TRP A 103 -3.14 3.83 -7.66
C TRP A 103 -3.79 3.48 -9.00
N TRP A 104 -3.78 2.21 -9.39
CA TRP A 104 -4.51 1.74 -10.57
C TRP A 104 -6.03 1.89 -10.42
N PHE A 105 -6.56 1.68 -9.23
CA PHE A 105 -7.97 1.89 -8.92
C PHE A 105 -8.37 3.38 -8.89
N VAL A 106 -7.46 4.26 -8.45
CA VAL A 106 -7.69 5.72 -8.41
C VAL A 106 -7.51 6.39 -9.78
N SER A 107 -6.53 5.95 -10.58
CA SER A 107 -6.21 6.52 -11.91
C SER A 107 -7.38 6.67 -12.90
N PRO A 108 -8.42 5.80 -12.97
CA PRO A 108 -9.51 5.97 -13.93
C PRO A 108 -10.32 7.27 -13.74
N GLY A 109 -10.30 7.87 -12.55
CA GLY A 109 -10.95 9.16 -12.28
C GLY A 109 -10.08 10.39 -12.58
N LEU A 110 -8.84 10.21 -13.04
CA LEU A 110 -7.87 11.30 -13.21
C LEU A 110 -7.78 11.74 -14.68
N HIS A 111 -7.69 13.06 -14.90
CA HIS A 111 -7.63 13.63 -16.24
C HIS A 111 -6.37 13.15 -16.99
N ARG A 112 -6.48 12.93 -18.31
CA ARG A 112 -5.38 12.37 -19.14
C ARG A 112 -4.05 13.12 -19.01
N HIS A 113 -4.08 14.42 -18.70
CA HIS A 113 -2.90 15.25 -18.46
C HIS A 113 -2.24 15.02 -17.08
N GLU A 114 -3.01 14.62 -16.07
CA GLU A 114 -2.54 14.42 -14.69
C GLU A 114 -1.98 13.02 -14.46
N ARG A 115 -2.27 12.07 -15.37
CA ARG A 115 -1.76 10.70 -15.32
C ARG A 115 -0.22 10.62 -15.31
N ARG A 116 0.46 11.67 -15.81
CA ARG A 116 1.92 11.80 -15.76
C ARG A 116 2.45 12.10 -14.36
N LEU A 117 1.66 12.75 -13.49
CA LEU A 117 2.00 13.00 -12.07
C LEU A 117 1.76 11.76 -11.20
N THR A 118 0.94 10.81 -11.65
CA THR A 118 0.68 9.56 -10.91
C THR A 118 1.94 8.71 -10.75
N LEU A 119 2.77 8.60 -11.78
CA LEU A 119 4.02 7.82 -11.74
C LEU A 119 5.03 8.30 -10.69
N PRO A 120 5.46 9.59 -10.67
CA PRO A 120 6.38 10.08 -9.64
C PRO A 120 5.75 9.99 -8.24
N LEU A 121 4.43 10.10 -8.13
CA LEU A 121 3.74 9.97 -6.85
C LEU A 121 3.73 8.52 -6.33
N ILE A 122 3.56 7.52 -7.19
CA ILE A 122 3.72 6.10 -6.81
C ILE A 122 5.13 5.85 -6.29
N VAL A 123 6.15 6.31 -7.03
CA VAL A 123 7.56 6.14 -6.64
C VAL A 123 7.84 6.85 -5.32
N ALA A 124 7.36 8.08 -5.15
CA ALA A 124 7.46 8.80 -3.88
C ALA A 124 6.77 8.04 -2.75
N THR A 125 5.58 7.48 -2.98
CA THR A 125 4.85 6.70 -1.97
C THR A 125 5.66 5.47 -1.53
N ILE A 126 6.22 4.73 -2.47
CA ILE A 126 7.07 3.55 -2.15
C ILE A 126 8.32 3.99 -1.39
N PHE A 127 8.95 5.09 -1.79
CA PHE A 127 10.12 5.65 -1.10
C PHE A 127 9.78 6.09 0.33
N PHE A 128 8.70 6.83 0.53
CA PHE A 128 8.24 7.27 1.85
C PHE A 128 7.81 6.08 2.73
N PHE A 129 7.23 5.04 2.14
CA PHE A 129 6.92 3.80 2.86
C PHE A 129 8.21 3.13 3.37
N ALA A 130 9.22 2.97 2.51
CA ALA A 130 10.51 2.42 2.90
C ALA A 130 11.21 3.29 3.97
N LEU A 131 11.14 4.61 3.83
CA LEU A 131 11.66 5.55 4.82
C LEU A 131 10.92 5.43 6.16
N GLY A 132 9.60 5.27 6.14
CA GLY A 132 8.79 5.05 7.33
C GLY A 132 9.15 3.74 8.06
N VAL A 133 9.36 2.66 7.32
CA VAL A 133 9.85 1.38 7.89
C VAL A 133 11.22 1.56 8.51
N ALA A 134 12.15 2.22 7.82
CA ALA A 134 13.48 2.50 8.36
C ALA A 134 13.44 3.38 9.62
N ALA A 135 12.60 4.42 9.63
CA ALA A 135 12.40 5.29 10.78
C ALA A 135 11.80 4.53 11.97
N ALA A 136 10.81 3.66 11.74
CA ALA A 136 10.23 2.81 12.78
C ALA A 136 11.28 1.88 13.41
N MET A 137 12.14 1.28 12.59
CA MET A 137 13.25 0.44 13.06
C MET A 137 14.27 1.21 13.91
N TYR A 138 14.52 2.47 13.55
CA TYR A 138 15.43 3.35 14.31
C TYR A 138 14.79 3.88 15.61
N ALA A 139 13.48 4.13 15.60
CA ALA A 139 12.73 4.62 16.75
C ALA A 139 12.46 3.52 17.81
N LEU A 140 12.49 2.25 17.42
CA LEU A 140 12.26 1.11 18.32
C LEU A 140 13.04 1.15 19.65
N PRO A 141 14.38 1.31 19.69
CA PRO A 141 15.12 1.37 20.95
C PRO A 141 14.77 2.59 21.81
N LEU A 142 14.43 3.72 21.18
CA LEU A 142 13.96 4.91 21.90
C LEU A 142 12.61 4.65 22.55
N TYR A 143 11.68 4.03 21.82
CA TYR A 143 10.37 3.63 22.34
C TYR A 143 10.50 2.72 23.55
N ILE A 144 11.33 1.66 23.46
CA ILE A 144 11.55 0.73 24.57
C ILE A 144 12.22 1.42 25.77
N ARG A 145 13.17 2.33 25.53
CA ARG A 145 13.79 3.12 26.61
C ARG A 145 12.76 4.00 27.34
N VAL A 146 11.89 4.66 26.60
CA VAL A 146 10.82 5.49 27.17
C VAL A 146 9.84 4.63 27.96
N LEU A 147 9.41 3.48 27.42
CA LEU A 147 8.55 2.55 28.17
C LEU A 147 9.21 2.08 29.47
N ASN A 148 10.48 1.68 29.42
CA ASN A 148 11.21 1.26 30.61
C ASN A 148 11.38 2.38 31.65
N SER A 149 11.39 3.65 31.23
CA SER A 149 11.45 4.79 32.16
C SER A 149 10.17 4.97 32.99
N PHE A 150 9.03 4.43 32.52
CA PHE A 150 7.78 4.40 33.26
C PHE A 150 7.60 3.11 34.08
N ALA A 151 8.43 2.09 33.85
CA ALA A 151 8.39 0.88 34.65
C ALA A 151 8.90 1.20 36.07
N PRO A 152 8.20 0.75 37.13
CA PRO A 152 8.71 0.87 38.48
C PRO A 152 10.11 0.24 38.57
N PRO A 153 11.06 0.84 39.30
CA PRO A 153 12.31 0.17 39.57
C PRO A 153 12.02 -1.11 40.34
N ASN A 154 12.39 -2.26 39.79
CA ASN A 154 12.39 -3.54 40.49
C ASN A 154 13.55 -3.54 41.50
#